data_AF-F8PFV1-F1
#
_entry.id   AF-F8PFV1-F1
#
_cell.length_a   1.000
_cell.length_b   1.000
_cell.length_c   1.000
_cell.angle_alpha   90.00
_cell.angle_beta   90.00
_cell.angle_gamma   90.00
#
_symmetry.space_group_name_H-M   'P 1'
#
loop_
_entity.id
_entity.type
_entity.pdbx_description
1 polymer ?
#
loop_
_entity_poly.entity_id
_entity_poly.type
_entity_poly.pdbx_seq_one_letter_code
_entity_poly.pdbx_strand_id
1 'polypeptide(L)' 'KIDDDNHEVKPEEEIKRLVPPEYHDFCKVFLKHRLERFPGAKPWDHAIDL' A
#
# COMPACT_ATOMS: atom_id res chain seq x y z
N LYS A 1 -4.45 9.78 -31.83
CA LYS A 1 -3.79 8.72 -31.03
C LYS A 1 -3.54 9.37 -29.69
N ILE A 2 -4.33 9.01 -28.70
CA ILE A 2 -4.06 9.43 -27.32
C ILE A 2 -3.02 8.41 -26.90
N ASP A 3 -1.76 8.84 -26.89
CA ASP A 3 -0.68 8.02 -26.37
C ASP A 3 -0.98 7.89 -24.88
N ASP A 4 -1.48 6.71 -24.51
CA ASP A 4 -1.63 6.22 -23.15
C ASP A 4 -0.21 6.09 -22.61
N ASP A 5 0.37 7.21 -22.22
CA ASP A 5 1.62 7.30 -21.50
C ASP A 5 1.32 6.81 -20.09
N ASN A 6 1.14 5.48 -19.99
CA ASN A 6 1.26 4.73 -18.75
C ASN A 6 2.72 4.87 -18.33
N HIS A 7 3.06 6.07 -17.86
CA HIS A 7 4.25 6.37 -17.11
C HIS A 7 4.13 5.45 -15.90
N GLU A 8 4.78 4.28 -15.98
CA GLU A 8 4.92 3.34 -14.90
C GLU A 8 5.85 4.00 -13.86
N VAL A 9 5.36 5.06 -13.23
CA VAL A 9 6.01 5.68 -12.09
C VAL A 9 5.97 4.60 -11.04
N LYS A 10 7.15 4.05 -10.74
CA LYS A 10 7.27 3.06 -9.68
C LYS A 10 6.61 3.67 -8.45
N PRO A 11 5.58 3.05 -7.86
CA PRO A 11 4.82 3.65 -6.78
C PRO A 11 5.71 4.04 -5.59
N GLU A 12 6.86 3.39 -5.45
CA GLU A 12 7.89 3.71 -4.48
C GLU A 12 8.54 5.09 -4.67
N GLU A 13 8.73 5.56 -5.90
CA GLU A 13 9.32 6.88 -6.18
C GLU A 13 8.32 8.01 -5.91
N GLU A 14 7.05 7.79 -6.22
CA GLU A 14 5.98 8.74 -5.90
C GLU A 14 5.76 8.85 -4.38
N ILE A 15 5.74 7.72 -3.68
CA ILE A 15 5.65 7.67 -2.21
C ILE A 15 6.83 8.41 -1.57
N LYS A 16 8.07 8.23 -2.05
CA LYS A 16 9.25 8.95 -1.51
C LYS A 16 9.18 10.47 -1.67
N ARG A 17 8.46 10.99 -2.67
CA ARG A 17 8.24 12.44 -2.85
C ARG A 17 7.18 12.98 -1.89
N LEU A 18 6.18 12.16 -1.55
CA LEU A 18 5.07 12.54 -0.68
C LEU A 18 5.38 12.35 0.81
N VAL A 19 6.20 11.35 1.13
CA VAL A 19 6.54 10.96 2.51
C VAL A 19 7.74 11.77 2.99
N PRO A 20 7.68 12.36 4.21
CA PRO A 20 8.82 13.06 4.78
C PRO A 20 10.06 12.14 4.90
N PRO A 21 11.29 12.70 4.83
CA PRO A 21 12.52 11.91 4.79
C PRO A 21 12.71 11.02 6.01
N GLU A 22 12.23 11.44 7.18
CA GLU A 22 12.23 10.68 8.44
C GLU A 22 11.48 9.34 8.34
N TYR A 23 10.55 9.21 7.39
CA TYR A 23 9.72 8.03 7.19
C TYR A 23 10.06 7.25 5.91
N HIS A 24 11.17 7.58 5.24
CA HIS A 24 11.55 6.89 3.99
C HIS A 24 11.82 5.39 4.20
N ASP A 25 12.33 5.00 5.37
CA ASP A 25 12.50 3.60 5.76
C ASP A 25 11.16 2.84 5.84
N PHE A 26 10.06 3.57 6.04
CA PHE A 26 8.71 3.05 6.11
C PHE A 26 7.92 3.24 4.82
N CYS A 27 8.49 3.75 3.72
CA CYS A 27 7.76 3.93 2.45
C CYS A 27 6.97 2.68 2.01
N LYS A 28 7.48 1.49 2.37
CA LYS A 28 6.83 0.20 2.11
C LYS A 28 5.43 0.06 2.75
N VAL A 29 5.09 0.79 3.81
CA VAL A 29 3.75 0.72 4.46
C VAL A 29 2.69 1.50 3.70
N PHE A 30 3.10 2.47 2.88
CA PHE A 30 2.20 3.28 2.05
C PHE A 30 1.81 2.56 0.75
N LEU A 31 2.38 1.39 0.47
CA LEU A 31 2.03 0.59 -0.68
C LEU A 31 0.68 -0.12 -0.46
N LYS A 32 -0.29 0.22 -1.30
CA LYS A 32 -1.70 -0.24 -1.25
C LYS A 32 -1.82 -1.76 -1.08
N HIS A 33 -0.98 -2.54 -1.75
CA HIS A 33 -0.99 -4.01 -1.69
C HIS A 33 -0.73 -4.59 -0.28
N ARG A 34 -0.07 -3.86 0.63
CA ARG A 34 0.16 -4.34 2.01
C ARG A 34 -1.01 -4.05 2.95
N LEU A 35 -1.79 -3.02 2.67
CA LEU A 35 -2.97 -2.64 3.45
C LEU A 35 -4.17 -3.53 3.14
N GLU A 36 -4.21 -4.09 1.93
CA GLU A 36 -5.29 -4.96 1.47
C GLU A 36 -5.19 -6.39 2.02
N ARG A 37 -4.02 -6.77 2.53
CA ARG A 37 -3.85 -8.08 3.18
C ARG A 37 -4.48 -8.02 4.57
N PHE A 38 -5.65 -8.63 4.71
CA PHE A 38 -6.20 -8.94 6.02
C PHE A 38 -5.18 -9.76 6.83
N PRO A 39 -5.02 -9.47 8.14
CA PRO A 39 -4.27 -10.36 9.01
C PRO A 39 -4.89 -11.77 8.94
N GLY A 40 -4.05 -12.80 9.12
CA GLY A 40 -4.57 -14.15 9.24
C GLY A 40 -5.56 -14.25 10.41
N ALA A 41 -6.57 -15.10 10.27
CA ALA A 41 -7.57 -15.32 11.30
C ALA A 41 -6.90 -15.74 12.61
N LYS A 42 -7.28 -15.08 13.69
CA LYS A 42 -6.79 -15.32 15.05
C LYS A 42 -7.77 -16.22 15.81
N PRO A 43 -7.30 -16.99 16.81
CA PRO A 43 -8.16 -17.83 17.64
C PRO A 43 -9.25 -17.07 18.43
N TRP A 44 -9.09 -15.75 18.57
CA TRP A 44 -10.04 -14.85 19.24
C TRP A 44 -10.81 -13.97 18.25
N ASP A 45 -10.70 -14.20 16.94
CA ASP A 45 -11.58 -13.60 15.96
C ASP A 45 -12.94 -14.30 16.08
N HIS A 46 -13.87 -13.67 16.78
CA HIS A 46 -15.24 -14.16 16.89
C HIS A 46 -15.96 -13.92 15.55
N ALA A 47 -16.49 -14.99 14.96
CA ALA A 47 -17.41 -14.87 13.83
C ALA A 47 -18.71 -14.19 14.32
N ILE A 48 -19.24 -13.26 13.53
CA ILE A 48 -20.59 -12.73 13.72
C ILE A 48 -21.50 -13.62 12.86
N ASP A 49 -22.41 -14.36 13.49
CA ASP A 49 -23.53 -14.99 12.80
C ASP A 49 -24.56 -13.91 12.47
N LEU A 50 -24.96 -13.84 11.19
CA LEU A 50 -25.98 -12.93 10.65
C LEU A 50 -27.35 -13.61 10.57
#